data_AF-A0A4R4TFW3-F1
#
_entry.id   AF-A0A4R4TFW3-F1
#
_cell.length_a   1.000
_cell.length_b   1.000
_cell.length_c   1.000
_cell.angle_alpha   90.00
_cell.angle_beta   90.00
_cell.angle_gamma   90.00
#
_symmetry.space_group_name_H-M   'P 1'
#
loop_
_entity.id
_entity.type
_entity.pdbx_description
1 polymer ?
#
loop_
_entity_poly.entity_id
_entity_poly.type
_entity_poly.pdbx_seq_one_letter_code
_entity_poly.pdbx_strand_id
1 'polypeptide(L)' 'MATLYVRDLSDEALVELKTRAARNRQSLQAYARTLLEEEAATPTTEDVIARIRDRVTARLSTSEVLADIESGRGRG' A
#
# COMPACT_ATOMS: atom_id res chain seq x y z
N MET A 1 0.28 -12.14 17.45
CA MET A 1 0.70 -10.99 18.27
C MET A 1 2.19 -10.81 18.10
N ALA A 2 2.62 -9.62 17.65
CA ALA A 2 4.02 -9.24 17.56
C ALA A 2 4.25 -8.03 18.47
N THR A 3 5.43 -7.96 19.11
CA THR A 3 5.82 -6.85 19.98
C THR A 3 7.07 -6.20 19.40
N LEU A 4 7.06 -4.87 19.29
CA LEU A 4 8.18 -4.07 18.84
C LEU A 4 8.66 -3.17 19.98
N TYR A 5 9.97 -3.12 20.20
CA TYR A 5 10.59 -2.19 21.14
C TYR A 5 11.43 -1.18 20.37
N VAL A 6 11.08 0.10 20.47
CA VAL A 6 11.81 1.19 19.81
C VAL A 6 12.79 1.78 20.83
N ARG A 7 14.08 1.74 20.51
CA ARG A 7 15.15 2.30 21.35
C ARG A 7 15.55 3.67 20.84
N ASP A 8 16.09 4.48 21.76
CA ASP A 8 16.70 5.77 21.45
C ASP A 8 15.77 6.74 20.70
N LEU A 9 14.45 6.66 20.98
CA LEU A 9 13.48 7.61 20.46
C LEU A 9 13.71 8.97 21.10
N SER A 10 13.81 10.02 20.29
CA SER A 10 14.00 11.37 20.81
C SER A 10 12.81 11.79 21.69
N ASP A 11 13.11 12.55 22.75
CA ASP A 11 12.07 13.07 23.66
C ASP A 11 11.05 13.93 22.92
N GLU A 12 11.51 14.71 21.94
CA GLU A 12 10.65 15.53 21.07
C GLU A 12 9.66 14.67 20.29
N ALA A 13 10.13 13.59 19.65
CA ALA A 13 9.26 12.67 18.92
C ALA A 13 8.27 11.99 19.87
N LEU A 14 8.71 11.59 21.07
CA LEU A 14 7.83 10.99 22.07
C LEU A 14 6.71 11.94 22.51
N VAL A 15 7.03 13.21 22.74
CA VAL A 15 6.05 14.25 23.13
C VAL A 15 5.05 14.50 22.01
N GLU A 16 5.51 14.62 20.77
CA GLU A 16 4.64 14.84 19.62
C GLU A 16 3.70 13.65 19.40
N LEU A 17 4.21 12.42 19.46
CA LEU A 17 3.40 11.21 19.32
C LEU A 17 2.35 11.08 20.43
N LYS A 18 2.69 11.40 21.69
CA LYS A 18 1.73 11.45 22.80
C LYS A 18 0.63 12.48 22.56
N THR A 19 1.02 13.66 22.06
CA THR A 19 0.07 14.74 21.75
C THR A 19 -0.91 14.31 20.65
N ARG A 20 -0.42 13.69 19.58
CA ARG A 20 -1.26 13.16 18.49
C ARG A 20 -2.15 12.01 18.96
N ALA A 21 -1.62 11.09 19.77
CA ALA A 21 -2.42 9.99 20.34
C ALA A 21 -3.58 10.52 21.19
N ALA A 22 -3.32 11.52 22.05
CA ALA A 22 -4.35 12.16 22.86
C ALA A 22 -5.43 12.84 22.02
N ARG A 23 -5.04 13.57 20.95
CA ARG A 23 -5.98 14.18 19.99
C ARG A 23 -6.89 13.14 19.31
N ASN A 24 -6.37 11.95 19.03
CA ASN A 24 -7.13 10.85 18.45
C ASN A 24 -7.86 9.98 19.49
N ARG A 25 -7.81 10.33 20.78
CA ARG A 25 -8.37 9.54 21.90
C ARG A 25 -7.84 8.10 21.93
N GLN A 26 -6.57 7.92 21.56
CA GLN A 26 -5.89 6.63 21.55
C GLN A 26 -4.78 6.60 22.61
N SER A 27 -4.45 5.40 23.09
CA SER A 27 -3.18 5.21 23.80
C SER A 27 -2.01 5.38 22.82
N LEU A 28 -0.82 5.73 23.33
CA LEU A 28 0.38 5.86 22.50
C LEU A 28 0.69 4.58 21.71
N GLN A 29 0.52 3.41 22.35
CA GLN A 29 0.73 2.12 21.69
C GLN A 29 -0.27 1.87 20.57
N ALA A 30 -1.55 2.20 20.77
CA ALA A 30 -2.57 2.05 19.74
C ALA A 30 -2.32 2.99 18.55
N TYR A 31 -1.95 4.24 18.81
CA TYR A 31 -1.60 5.21 17.78
C TYR A 31 -0.36 4.78 16.98
N ALA A 32 0.71 4.36 17.66
CA ALA A 32 1.92 3.85 17.01
C ALA A 32 1.66 2.60 16.16
N ARG A 33 0.81 1.69 16.65
CA ARG A 33 0.37 0.52 15.86
C ARG A 33 -0.34 0.94 14.58
N THR A 34 -1.29 1.89 14.67
CA THR A 34 -1.99 2.41 13.49
C THR A 34 -1.01 2.98 12.46
N LEU A 35 -0.06 3.83 12.88
CA LEU A 35 0.96 4.36 11.98
C LEU A 35 1.79 3.27 11.29
N LEU A 36 2.19 2.24 12.04
CA LEU A 36 2.98 1.13 11.50
C LEU A 36 2.16 0.25 10.55
N GLU A 37 0.88 0.03 10.84
CA GLU A 37 -0.03 -0.72 9.96
C GLU A 37 -0.34 0.05 8.68
N GLU A 38 -0.52 1.37 8.76
CA GLU A 38 -0.71 2.25 7.60
C GLU A 38 0.54 2.30 6.71
N GLU A 39 1.72 2.42 7.31
CA GLU A 39 2.99 2.38 6.58
C GLU A 39 3.17 1.02 5.89
N ALA A 40 2.91 -0.09 6.61
CA ALA A 40 3.02 -1.44 6.05
C ALA A 40 1.96 -1.72 4.97
N ALA A 41 0.81 -1.05 5.01
CA ALA A 41 -0.23 -1.17 3.99
C ALA A 41 0.10 -0.37 2.71
N THR A 42 1.05 0.56 2.77
CA THR A 42 1.45 1.39 1.64
C THR A 42 2.51 0.65 0.81
N PRO A 43 2.17 0.12 -0.39
CA PRO A 43 3.14 -0.60 -1.20
C PRO A 43 4.23 0.36 -1.67
N THR A 44 5.48 -0.07 -1.64
CA THR A 44 6.57 0.73 -2.22
C THR A 44 6.39 0.83 -3.74
N THR A 45 6.99 1.84 -4.37
CA THR A 45 7.01 1.95 -5.84
C THR A 45 7.56 0.67 -6.49
N GLU A 46 8.54 0.03 -5.85
CA GLU A 46 9.11 -1.24 -6.31
C GLU A 46 8.12 -2.39 -6.18
N ASP A 47 7.34 -2.46 -5.09
CA ASP A 47 6.25 -3.44 -4.93
C ASP A 47 5.16 -3.23 -5.97
N VAL A 48 4.83 -1.97 -6.28
CA VAL A 48 3.87 -1.62 -7.33
C VAL A 48 4.39 -2.06 -8.69
N ILE A 49 5.66 -1.79 -9.02
CA ILE A 49 6.28 -2.22 -10.28
C ILE A 49 6.36 -3.74 -10.37
N ALA A 50 6.72 -4.44 -9.29
CA ALA A 50 6.74 -5.89 -9.23
C ALA A 50 5.35 -6.48 -9.46
N ARG A 51 4.31 -5.92 -8.82
CA ARG A 51 2.91 -6.30 -9.03
C ARG A 51 2.43 -6.00 -10.45
N ILE A 52 2.87 -4.90 -11.07
CA ILE A 52 2.60 -4.61 -12.48
C ILE A 52 3.26 -5.68 -13.35
N ARG A 53 4.53 -6.04 -13.13
CA ARG A 53 5.21 -7.09 -13.90
C ARG A 53 4.52 -8.45 -13.76
N ASP A 54 4.04 -8.78 -12.57
CA ASP A 54 3.33 -10.04 -12.29
C ASP A 54 1.93 -10.09 -12.93
N ARG A 55 1.21 -8.95 -12.91
CA ARG A 55 -0.11 -8.80 -13.55
C ARG A 55 -0.05 -8.64 -15.07
N VAL A 56 1.04 -8.07 -15.60
CA VAL A 56 1.32 -7.98 -17.04
C VAL A 56 1.89 -9.32 -17.51
N THR A 57 1.11 -10.38 -17.29
CA THR A 57 1.24 -11.67 -17.98
C THR A 57 0.35 -11.73 -19.22
N ALA A 58 -0.64 -10.84 -19.33
CA ALA A 58 -1.36 -10.59 -20.58
C ALA A 58 -0.49 -9.72 -21.51
N ARG A 59 0.44 -10.35 -22.23
CA ARG A 59 0.82 -9.83 -23.55
C ARG A 59 -0.41 -9.99 -24.44
N LEU A 60 -1.31 -9.00 -24.43
CA LEU A 60 -2.27 -8.84 -25.52
C LEU A 60 -1.43 -8.70 -26.79
N SER A 61 -1.39 -9.74 -27.61
CA SER A 61 -0.73 -9.63 -28.89
C SER A 61 -1.55 -8.68 -29.75
N THR A 62 -0.90 -7.93 -30.64
CA THR A 62 -1.59 -7.04 -31.57
C THR A 62 -2.66 -7.81 -32.36
N SER A 63 -2.45 -9.10 -32.62
CA SER A 63 -3.43 -9.98 -33.27
C SER A 63 -4.67 -10.27 -32.42
N GLU A 64 -4.55 -10.41 -31.10
CA GLU A 64 -5.71 -10.60 -30.20
C GLU A 64 -6.57 -9.34 -30.13
N VAL A 65 -5.94 -8.16 -30.07
CA VAL A 65 -6.65 -6.87 -30.11
C VAL A 65 -7.38 -6.69 -31.44
N LEU A 66 -6.74 -7.03 -32.57
CA LEU A 66 -7.36 -6.94 -33.90
C LEU A 66 -8.53 -7.92 -34.05
N ALA A 67 -8.40 -9.14 -33.55
CA ALA A 67 -9.46 -10.15 -33.60
C ALA A 67 -10.70 -9.74 -32.79
N ASP A 68 -10.51 -9.09 -31.64
CA ASP A 68 -11.63 -8.61 -30.81
C ASP A 68 -12.38 -7.45 -31.49
N ILE A 69 -11.64 -6.55 -32.14
CA ILE A 69 -12.23 -5.45 -32.93
C ILE A 69 -13.02 -6.00 -34.13
N GLU A 70 -12.51 -7.02 -34.82
CA GLU A 70 -13.19 -7.63 -35.97
C GLU A 70 -14.45 -8.40 -35.55
N SER A 71 -14.38 -9.11 -34.42
CA SER A 71 -15.52 -9.80 -33.80
C SER A 71 -16.66 -8.86 -33.41
N GLY A 72 -16.33 -7.60 -33.04
CA GLY A 72 -17.32 -6.56 -32.78
C GLY A 72 -18.00 -6.00 -34.04
N ARG A 73 -17.32 -6.02 -35.20
CA ARG A 73 -17.88 -5.58 -36.48
C ARG A 73 -18.76 -6.62 -37.16
N GLY A 74 -18.53 -7.91 -36.91
CA GLY A 74 -19.32 -9.01 -37.48
C GLY A 74 -20.71 -9.23 -36.86
N ARG A 75 -21.08 -8.48 -35.81
CA ARG A 75 -22.40 -8.54 -35.16
C ARG A 75 -23.25 -7.28 -35.36
N GLY A 76 -22.82 -6.35 -36.22
CA GLY A 76 -23.54 -5.11 -36.56
C GLY A 76 -24.35 -5.23 -37.84
#